data_AF-A0A9E0Y776-F1
#
_entry.id   AF-A0A9E0Y776-F1
#
_cell.length_a   1.000
_cell.length_b   1.000
_cell.length_c   1.000
_cell.angle_alpha   90.00
_cell.angle_beta   90.00
_cell.angle_gamma   90.00
#
_symmetry.space_group_name_H-M   'P 1'
#
loop_
_entity.id
_entity.type
_entity.pdbx_description
1 polymer ?
#
loop_
_entity_poly.entity_id
_entity_poly.type
_entity_poly.pdbx_seq_one_letter_code
_entity_poly.pdbx_strand_id
1 'polypeptide(L)'
;MNKLSGEKIERECRRRLDSGVKKLVVNFSDTQIVNSIGVSILLGVIDAAKDAGAEVVFSQMQEDTINLFEMLGLTNHVTIAN
;
A
#
# COMPACT_ATOMS: atom_id res chain seq x y z
N MET A 1 -8.31 6.06 -5.62
CA MET A 1 -8.70 5.02 -4.65
C MET A 1 -9.88 5.51 -3.80
N ASN A 2 -10.89 4.65 -3.56
CA ASN A 2 -12.04 4.94 -2.71
C ASN A 2 -12.21 3.86 -1.62
N LYS A 3 -13.11 4.08 -0.66
CA LYS A 3 -13.33 3.18 0.50
C LYS A 3 -13.53 1.71 0.10
N LEU A 4 -14.42 1.44 -0.86
CA LEU A 4 -14.76 0.07 -1.30
C LEU A 4 -13.57 -0.64 -1.97
N SER A 5 -12.77 0.08 -2.76
CA SER A 5 -11.54 -0.48 -3.35
C SER A 5 -10.48 -0.78 -2.29
N GLY A 6 -10.32 0.09 -1.30
CA GLY A 6 -9.30 -0.08 -0.28
C GLY A 6 -9.61 -1.22 0.72
N GLU A 7 -10.86 -1.38 1.16
CA GLU A 7 -11.21 -2.51 2.05
C GLU A 7 -11.00 -3.88 1.39
N LYS A 8 -11.17 -3.97 0.06
CA LYS A 8 -10.85 -5.18 -0.69
C LYS A 8 -9.34 -5.45 -0.70
N ILE A 9 -8.52 -4.41 -0.87
CA ILE A 9 -7.06 -4.51 -0.81
C ILE A 9 -6.63 -5.00 0.56
N GLU A 10 -7.13 -4.41 1.64
CA GLU A 10 -6.76 -4.81 3.00
C GLU A 10 -7.09 -6.29 3.28
N ARG A 11 -8.31 -6.73 2.94
CA ARG A 11 -8.70 -8.13 3.13
C ARG A 11 -7.83 -9.11 2.34
N GLU A 12 -7.52 -8.79 1.09
CA GLU A 12 -6.67 -9.66 0.26
C GLU A 12 -5.23 -9.67 0.74
N CYS A 13 -4.68 -8.53 1.17
CA CYS A 13 -3.35 -8.45 1.77
C CYS A 13 -3.25 -9.32 3.02
N ARG A 14 -4.20 -9.18 3.96
CA ARG A 14 -4.25 -10.01 5.18
C ARG A 14 -4.32 -11.50 4.86
N ARG A 15 -5.22 -11.90 3.95
CA ARG A 15 -5.36 -13.29 3.52
C ARG A 15 -4.05 -13.86 2.95
N ARG A 16 -3.30 -13.07 2.18
CA ARG A 16 -2.00 -13.49 1.63
C ARG A 16 -0.92 -13.60 2.71
N LEU A 17 -0.86 -12.65 3.64
CA LEU A 17 0.06 -12.70 4.76
C LEU A 17 -0.19 -13.95 5.63
N ASP A 18 -1.45 -14.26 5.90
CA ASP A 18 -1.84 -15.47 6.66
C ASP A 18 -1.41 -16.76 5.94
N SER A 19 -1.33 -16.74 4.60
CA SER A 19 -0.79 -17.86 3.81
C SER A 19 0.74 -17.92 3.75
N GLY A 20 1.44 -17.03 4.46
CA GLY A 20 2.90 -17.00 4.56
C GLY A 20 3.60 -16.15 3.50
N VAL A 21 2.88 -15.35 2.71
CA VAL A 21 3.49 -14.42 1.75
C VAL A 21 4.36 -13.40 2.48
N LYS A 22 5.59 -13.21 2.01
CA LYS A 22 6.58 -12.30 2.62
C LYS A 22 6.83 -11.01 1.84
N LYS A 23 6.18 -10.84 0.69
CA LYS A 23 6.28 -9.63 -0.12
C LYS A 23 4.92 -9.32 -0.74
N LEU A 24 4.39 -8.13 -0.46
CA LEU A 24 3.17 -7.61 -1.04
C LEU A 24 3.52 -6.52 -2.05
N VAL A 25 3.06 -6.67 -3.29
CA VAL A 25 3.21 -5.64 -4.32
C VAL A 25 1.86 -4.97 -4.55
N VAL A 26 1.79 -3.67 -4.30
CA VAL A 26 0.61 -2.84 -4.56
C VAL A 26 0.87 -2.05 -5.84
N ASN A 27 0.12 -2.37 -6.90
CA ASN A 27 0.26 -1.74 -8.20
C ASN A 27 -0.66 -0.51 -8.31
N PHE A 28 -0.08 0.65 -8.61
CA PHE A 28 -0.75 1.94 -8.74
C PHE A 28 -1.04 2.35 -10.20
N SER A 29 -0.82 1.48 -11.19
CA SER A 29 -1.00 1.78 -12.62
C SER A 29 -2.37 2.38 -12.96
N ASP A 30 -3.43 1.90 -12.29
CA ASP A 30 -4.81 2.36 -12.51
C ASP A 30 -5.27 3.41 -11.48
N THR A 31 -4.36 3.92 -10.65
CA THR A 31 -4.67 4.87 -9.58
C THR A 31 -4.20 6.27 -9.96
N GLN A 32 -5.15 7.13 -10.34
CA GLN A 32 -4.88 8.54 -10.65
C GLN A 32 -4.87 9.46 -9.43
N ILE A 33 -5.74 9.22 -8.44
CA ILE A 33 -5.85 10.07 -7.24
C ILE A 33 -5.96 9.19 -6.00
N VAL A 34 -5.13 9.48 -5.00
CA VAL A 34 -5.23 8.91 -3.65
C VAL A 34 -5.83 9.96 -2.72
N ASN A 35 -6.94 9.63 -2.07
CA ASN A 35 -7.56 10.47 -1.05
C ASN A 35 -7.17 10.01 0.35
N SER A 36 -7.58 10.78 1.38
CA SER A 36 -7.28 10.49 2.79
C SER A 36 -7.71 9.09 3.23
N ILE A 37 -8.88 8.62 2.80
CA ILE A 37 -9.36 7.26 3.10
C ILE A 37 -8.41 6.21 2.51
N GLY A 38 -7.96 6.44 1.27
CA GLY A 38 -7.00 5.58 0.62
C GLY A 38 -5.68 5.49 1.38
N VAL A 39 -5.15 6.63 1.84
CA VAL A 39 -3.94 6.67 2.68
C VAL A 39 -4.12 5.84 3.95
N SER A 40 -5.22 6.01 4.69
CA SER A 40 -5.48 5.26 5.93
C SER A 40 -5.51 3.75 5.71
N ILE A 41 -6.05 3.30 4.57
CA ILE A 41 -6.09 1.88 4.22
C ILE A 41 -4.69 1.35 3.91
N LEU A 42 -3.88 2.11 3.15
CA LEU A 42 -2.51 1.72 2.85
C LEU A 42 -1.66 1.63 4.12
N LEU A 43 -1.86 2.52 5.08
CA LEU A 43 -1.22 2.43 6.40
C LEU A 43 -1.59 1.11 7.11
N GLY A 44 -2.87 0.74 7.12
CA GLY A 44 -3.31 -0.54 7.70
C GLY A 44 -2.69 -1.77 7.01
N VAL A 45 -2.47 -1.71 5.69
CA VAL A 45 -1.75 -2.76 4.95
C VAL A 45 -0.27 -2.80 5.33
N ILE A 46 0.39 -1.65 5.43
CA ILE A 46 1.80 -1.53 5.84
C ILE A 46 1.99 -2.10 7.25
N ASP A 47 1.12 -1.72 8.20
CA ASP A 47 1.18 -2.21 9.58
C ASP A 47 0.99 -3.73 9.63
N ALA A 48 -0.03 -4.26 8.94
CA ALA A 48 -0.26 -5.70 8.90
C ALA A 48 0.91 -6.47 8.27
N ALA A 49 1.53 -5.94 7.21
CA ALA A 49 2.70 -6.56 6.59
C ALA A 49 3.90 -6.55 7.53
N LYS A 50 4.15 -5.42 8.21
CA LYS A 50 5.22 -5.29 9.19
C LYS A 50 5.07 -6.28 10.34
N ASP A 51 3.86 -6.42 10.89
CA ASP A 51 3.54 -7.38 11.96
C ASP A 51 3.76 -8.84 11.51
N ALA A 52 3.52 -9.13 10.23
CA ALA A 52 3.77 -10.44 9.62
C ALA A 52 5.24 -10.66 9.18
N GLY A 53 6.12 -9.67 9.35
CA GLY A 53 7.50 -9.69 8.86
C GLY A 53 7.59 -9.77 7.33
N ALA A 54 6.67 -9.11 6.64
CA ALA A 54 6.59 -9.04 5.18
C ALA A 54 6.96 -7.64 4.68
N GLU A 55 7.55 -7.59 3.49
CA GLU A 55 7.88 -6.34 2.79
C GLU A 55 6.66 -5.84 1.98
N VAL A 56 6.47 -4.53 1.93
CA VAL A 56 5.51 -3.88 1.02
C VAL A 56 6.27 -3.13 -0.06
N VAL A 57 5.88 -3.37 -1.31
CA VAL A 57 6.38 -2.67 -2.48
C VAL A 57 5.24 -1.91 -3.13
N PHE A 58 5.43 -0.62 -3.37
CA PHE A 58 4.55 0.18 -4.22
C PHE A 58 5.15 0.27 -5.61
N SER A 59 4.37 -0.08 -6.63
CA SER A 59 4.83 -0.09 -8.02
C SER A 59 3.98 0.77 -8.93
N GLN A 60 4.57 1.29 -10.01
CA GLN A 60 3.89 2.11 -11.03
C GLN A 60 3.24 3.36 -10.40
N MET A 61 3.95 4.02 -9.49
CA MET A 61 3.46 5.21 -8.82
C MET A 61 3.66 6.45 -9.69
N GLN A 62 2.64 7.31 -9.74
CA GLN A 62 2.77 8.64 -10.34
C GLN A 62 3.53 9.57 -9.40
N GLU A 63 4.30 10.51 -9.96
CA GLU A 63 5.17 11.44 -9.20
C GLU A 63 4.40 12.21 -8.11
N ASP A 64 3.21 12.72 -8.42
CA ASP A 64 2.35 13.40 -7.44
C ASP A 64 1.97 12.51 -6.24
N THR A 65 1.79 11.21 -6.48
CA THR A 65 1.47 10.25 -5.41
C THR A 65 2.70 9.93 -4.58
N ILE A 66 3.88 9.85 -5.20
CA ILE A 66 5.16 9.69 -4.48
C ILE A 66 5.39 10.89 -3.56
N ASN A 67 5.31 12.11 -4.09
CA ASN A 67 5.49 13.35 -3.32
C ASN A 67 4.51 13.45 -2.14
N LEU A 68 3.24 13.10 -2.35
CA LEU A 68 2.25 13.03 -1.28
C LEU A 68 2.66 12.02 -0.20
N PHE A 69 3.10 10.84 -0.58
CA PHE A 69 3.47 9.78 0.37
C PHE A 69 4.78 10.09 1.10
N GLU A 70 5.72 10.77 0.45
CA GLU A 70 6.95 11.28 1.08
C GLU A 70 6.62 12.32 2.16
N MET A 71 5.75 13.29 1.84
CA MET A 71 5.29 14.29 2.82
C MET A 71 4.60 13.65 4.04
N LEU A 72 3.91 12.54 3.83
CA LEU A 72 3.24 11.77 4.88
C LEU A 72 4.16 10.75 5.56
N GLY A 73 5.39 10.58 5.09
CA GLY A 73 6.37 9.63 5.63
C GLY A 73 6.12 8.16 5.28
N LEU A 74 5.16 7.85 4.41
CA LEU A 74 4.82 6.47 4.03
C LEU A 74 5.97 5.77 3.29
N THR A 75 6.76 6.53 2.53
CA THR A 75 7.90 6.02 1.76
C THR A 75 9.02 5.46 2.65
N ASN A 76 9.04 5.79 3.94
CA ASN A 76 9.98 5.20 4.91
C ASN A 76 9.65 3.75 5.29
N HIS A 77 8.46 3.27 4.92
CA HIS A 77 7.95 1.96 5.33
C HIS A 77 7.75 0.98 4.18
N VAL A 78 8.02 1.42 2.95
CA VAL A 78 7.79 0.64 1.73
C VAL A 78 8.96 0.79 0.78
N THR A 79 9.13 -0.19 -0.10
CA THR A 79 10.02 -0.06 -1.27
C THR A 79 9.22 0.53 -2.43
N ILE A 80 9.79 1.49 -3.16
CA ILE A 80 9.19 1.99 -4.40
C ILE A 80 9.89 1.32 -5.59
N ALA A 81 9.12 0.76 -6.51
CA ALA A 81 9.62 0.12 -7.74
C ALA A 81 8.84 0.61 -8.96
N ASN A 82 9.43 1.55 -9.71
CA ASN A 82 8.87 2.07 -10.96
C ASN A 82 9.44 1.35 -12.19
#